data_AF-A0A931S3R1-F1
#
_entry.id   AF-A0A931S3R1-F1
#
_cell.length_a   1.000
_cell.length_b   1.000
_cell.length_c   1.000
_cell.angle_alpha   90.00
_cell.angle_beta   90.00
_cell.angle_gamma   90.00
#
_symmetry.space_group_name_H-M   'P 1'
#
loop_
_entity.id
_entity.type
_entity.pdbx_description
1 polymer ?
#
loop_
_entity_poly.entity_id
_entity_poly.type
_entity_poly.pdbx_seq_one_letter_code
_entity_poly.pdbx_strand_id
1 'polypeptide(L)'
;MTRRNLRLAIAFLSITGLLLIPSQSLRSQNTSVSGTNLEFFHPSIDPSGYFGVNGPRLMKAGQTYFRISQSFAGNHLFLLGINNTPVDLVDKIFTTTLTASLGINDSMTFSMETPFHLYAREADFNTLAPFTTRSVGDLRMGMKFNLLTETEKAPGVALLFTNSFPTGNESKFLGTSHMVPGLEGIVGKDLALFSLAANIGMRFPQQKNVLGINFDDQITYGSGIKIPFGFFDPMLSVLGEIRGHLEPNQVQIVTAPVEFTTGLQKEFRSGLTANAGVGGAWNNAIGNPRIRGLITISFSPVWKKEGEKIEKALARQREEEIKQEALEQKRREKELAALKREKHKLEKELAYQKEREELKKQDQEAKQLADKIKKEKAELEKLR
;
A
#
# COMPACT_ATOMS: atom_id res chain seq x y z
N MET A 1 -1.95 19.10 23.82
CA MET A 1 -3.04 18.91 22.83
C MET A 1 -3.73 20.26 22.61
N THR A 2 -3.67 20.87 21.42
CA THR A 2 -4.21 22.21 21.18
C THR A 2 -5.74 22.18 21.06
N ARG A 3 -6.44 23.20 21.59
CA ARG A 3 -7.92 23.34 21.55
C ARG A 3 -8.53 23.19 20.14
N ARG A 4 -7.74 23.42 19.09
CA ARG A 4 -8.12 23.27 17.68
C ARG A 4 -8.24 21.80 17.22
N ASN A 5 -7.42 20.91 17.77
CA ASN A 5 -7.45 19.48 17.44
C ASN A 5 -8.64 18.77 18.10
N LEU A 6 -9.08 19.25 19.28
CA LEU A 6 -10.25 18.73 19.97
C LEU A 6 -11.55 19.03 19.22
N ARG A 7 -11.67 20.22 18.61
CA ARG A 7 -12.86 20.61 17.83
C ARG A 7 -13.01 19.81 16.52
N LEU A 8 -11.91 19.44 15.88
CA LEU A 8 -11.93 18.58 14.67
C LEU A 8 -12.27 17.12 15.00
N ALA A 9 -11.81 16.60 16.13
CA ALA A 9 -12.18 15.27 16.61
C ALA A 9 -13.69 15.19 16.95
N ILE A 10 -14.26 16.24 17.57
CA ILE A 10 -15.69 16.32 17.87
C ILE A 10 -16.53 16.43 16.59
N ALA A 11 -16.05 17.16 15.58
CA ALA A 11 -16.72 17.24 14.26
C ALA A 11 -16.72 15.90 13.51
N PHE A 12 -15.66 15.10 13.67
CA PHE A 12 -15.58 13.76 13.08
C PHE A 12 -16.59 12.79 13.71
N LEU A 13 -16.84 12.93 15.03
CA LEU A 13 -17.85 12.18 15.77
C LEU A 13 -19.30 12.51 15.35
N SER A 14 -19.54 13.70 14.79
CA SER A 14 -20.89 14.15 14.44
C SER A 14 -21.36 13.66 13.06
N ILE A 15 -20.44 13.45 12.11
CA ILE A 15 -20.78 12.93 10.76
C ILE A 15 -21.10 11.43 10.79
N THR A 16 -20.58 10.68 11.78
CA THR A 16 -20.89 9.25 11.99
C THR A 16 -22.34 9.00 12.43
N GLY A 17 -23.04 10.02 12.92
CA GLY A 17 -24.42 9.90 13.38
C GLY A 17 -25.46 9.68 12.28
N LEU A 18 -25.11 9.93 11.00
CA LEU A 18 -26.08 9.92 9.90
C LEU A 18 -26.31 8.55 9.23
N LEU A 19 -25.59 7.50 9.63
CA LEU A 19 -25.77 6.13 9.10
C LEU A 19 -26.41 5.15 10.11
N LEU A 20 -26.89 5.63 11.24
CA LEU A 20 -27.66 4.85 12.21
C LEU A 20 -29.11 4.71 11.72
N ILE A 21 -29.35 3.73 10.84
CA ILE A 21 -30.71 3.32 10.46
C ILE A 21 -31.46 2.93 11.73
N PRO A 22 -32.67 3.46 12.01
CA PRO A 22 -33.43 3.17 13.21
C PRO A 22 -33.59 1.66 13.41
N SER A 23 -33.24 1.21 14.62
CA SER A 23 -33.38 -0.18 15.07
C SER A 23 -34.86 -0.50 15.24
N GLN A 24 -35.48 -1.14 14.25
CA GLN A 24 -36.70 -1.88 14.52
C GLN A 24 -36.36 -3.04 15.46
N SER A 25 -37.22 -3.26 16.46
CA SER A 25 -37.10 -4.34 17.44
C SER A 25 -37.14 -5.70 16.75
N LEU A 26 -35.98 -6.18 16.28
CA LEU A 26 -35.81 -7.55 15.82
C LEU A 26 -35.98 -8.48 17.02
N ARG A 27 -36.96 -9.39 16.93
CA ARG A 27 -37.04 -10.54 17.84
C ARG A 27 -35.67 -11.22 17.87
N SER A 28 -35.20 -11.63 19.05
CA SER A 28 -33.94 -12.33 19.23
C SER A 28 -34.00 -13.70 18.54
N GLN A 29 -33.74 -13.74 17.24
CA GLN A 29 -33.52 -14.95 16.46
C GLN A 29 -32.02 -15.31 16.55
N ASN A 30 -31.72 -16.60 16.60
CA ASN A 30 -30.36 -17.16 16.65
C ASN A 30 -30.26 -18.30 15.63
N THR A 31 -29.05 -18.80 15.39
CA THR A 31 -28.84 -19.91 14.43
C THR A 31 -29.22 -21.28 14.99
N SER A 32 -29.78 -21.35 16.20
CA SER A 32 -29.96 -22.59 16.99
C SER A 32 -28.67 -23.39 17.28
N VAL A 33 -27.49 -22.88 16.89
CA VAL A 33 -26.17 -23.47 17.12
C VAL A 33 -25.25 -22.39 17.69
N SER A 34 -24.43 -22.74 18.68
CA SER A 34 -23.40 -21.83 19.17
C SER A 34 -22.12 -21.99 18.34
N GLY A 35 -21.74 -20.92 17.65
CA GLY A 35 -20.65 -20.88 16.67
C GLY A 35 -19.38 -20.25 17.20
N THR A 36 -18.44 -19.88 16.34
CA THR A 36 -17.35 -18.93 16.66
C THR A 36 -17.47 -17.69 15.79
N ASN A 37 -16.72 -16.63 16.10
CA ASN A 37 -16.66 -15.46 15.24
C ASN A 37 -16.09 -15.83 13.85
N LEU A 38 -16.88 -15.64 12.79
CA LEU A 38 -16.48 -15.91 11.41
C LEU A 38 -15.88 -14.69 10.69
N GLU A 39 -15.91 -13.50 11.30
CA GLU A 39 -15.24 -12.33 10.74
C GLU A 39 -13.75 -12.35 11.14
N PHE A 40 -12.92 -12.87 10.24
CA PHE A 40 -11.45 -12.85 10.38
C PHE A 40 -10.81 -11.55 9.89
N PHE A 41 -11.59 -10.62 9.34
CA PHE A 41 -11.08 -9.31 8.94
C PHE A 41 -11.01 -8.35 10.11
N HIS A 42 -9.78 -7.96 10.42
CA HIS A 42 -9.49 -6.86 11.33
C HIS A 42 -8.69 -5.82 10.56
N PRO A 43 -9.12 -4.56 10.54
CA PRO A 43 -8.33 -3.51 9.91
C PRO A 43 -7.00 -3.33 10.64
N SER A 44 -5.97 -2.88 9.92
CA SER A 44 -4.70 -2.55 10.56
C SER A 44 -4.86 -1.49 11.66
N ILE A 45 -4.13 -1.63 12.75
CA ILE A 45 -4.37 -0.86 13.98
C ILE A 45 -3.81 0.57 13.95
N ASP A 46 -2.97 0.91 12.97
CA ASP A 46 -2.30 2.20 12.87
C ASP A 46 -2.06 2.59 11.39
N PRO A 47 -1.54 3.81 11.12
CA PRO A 47 -1.30 4.30 9.76
C PRO A 47 -0.26 3.53 8.94
N SER A 48 0.60 2.73 9.57
CA SER A 48 1.67 2.01 8.86
C SER A 48 1.18 0.74 8.17
N GLY A 49 -0.03 0.28 8.51
CA GLY A 49 -0.63 -0.90 7.90
C GLY A 49 -1.34 -0.65 6.58
N TYR A 50 -1.88 -1.73 6.06
CA TYR A 50 -2.52 -1.83 4.76
C TYR A 50 -4.06 -1.87 4.98
N PHE A 51 -4.77 -2.85 4.40
CA PHE A 51 -6.16 -3.12 4.78
C PHE A 51 -6.22 -3.82 6.14
N GLY A 52 -5.74 -5.07 6.24
CA GLY A 52 -5.70 -5.86 7.47
C GLY A 52 -4.29 -6.25 7.92
N VAL A 53 -3.28 -6.10 7.07
CA VAL A 53 -1.88 -6.37 7.41
C VAL A 53 -1.28 -5.17 8.16
N ASN A 54 -0.68 -5.40 9.33
CA ASN A 54 -0.04 -4.35 10.12
C ASN A 54 1.38 -4.06 9.61
N GLY A 55 1.78 -2.78 9.57
CA GLY A 55 3.17 -2.39 9.29
C GLY A 55 4.03 -2.39 10.56
N PRO A 56 5.37 -2.40 10.43
CA PRO A 56 6.27 -2.44 11.59
C PRO A 56 6.43 -1.09 12.29
N ARG A 57 6.04 0.03 11.66
CA ARG A 57 6.29 1.38 12.17
C ARG A 57 5.30 1.75 13.27
N LEU A 58 5.78 2.28 14.39
CA LEU A 58 4.92 2.68 15.51
C LEU A 58 4.46 4.13 15.39
N MET A 59 3.36 4.43 16.08
CA MET A 59 2.93 5.79 16.33
C MET A 59 3.83 6.41 17.41
N LYS A 60 4.27 7.66 17.21
CA LYS A 60 5.10 8.37 18.18
C LYS A 60 4.31 8.78 19.42
N ALA A 61 5.02 9.15 20.49
CA ALA A 61 4.41 9.62 21.73
C ALA A 61 3.34 10.70 21.50
N GLY A 62 2.12 10.45 21.99
CA GLY A 62 0.97 11.36 21.89
C GLY A 62 0.31 11.46 20.52
N GLN A 63 0.76 10.69 19.51
CA GLN A 63 0.04 10.61 18.24
C GLN A 63 -1.26 9.84 18.42
N THR A 64 -2.31 10.27 17.75
CA THR A 64 -3.61 9.57 17.73
C THR A 64 -3.95 9.12 16.33
N TYR A 65 -4.75 8.07 16.24
CA TYR A 65 -5.23 7.50 15.00
C TYR A 65 -6.68 7.07 15.18
N PHE A 66 -7.51 7.41 14.21
CA PHE A 66 -8.90 6.98 14.16
C PHE A 66 -9.20 6.41 12.79
N ARG A 67 -9.90 5.29 12.74
CA ARG A 67 -10.32 4.64 11.50
C ARG A 67 -11.76 4.16 11.62
N ILE A 68 -12.51 4.35 10.55
CA ILE A 68 -13.82 3.76 10.30
C ILE A 68 -13.65 2.87 9.08
N SER A 69 -13.87 1.56 9.25
CA SER A 69 -13.78 0.58 8.18
C SER A 69 -15.14 -0.06 7.96
N GLN A 70 -15.62 -0.05 6.72
CA GLN A 70 -16.79 -0.79 6.29
C GLN A 70 -16.30 -2.03 5.53
N SER A 71 -16.67 -3.22 6.01
CA SER A 71 -16.46 -4.47 5.30
C SER A 71 -17.78 -5.09 4.90
N PHE A 72 -17.83 -5.56 3.65
CA PHE A 72 -18.84 -6.47 3.17
C PHE A 72 -18.17 -7.81 2.90
N ALA A 73 -18.75 -8.89 3.40
CA ALA A 73 -18.25 -10.23 3.21
C ALA A 73 -19.43 -11.15 2.87
N GLY A 74 -19.37 -11.79 1.70
CA GLY A 74 -20.47 -12.57 1.14
C GLY A 74 -20.07 -14.02 0.87
N ASN A 75 -21.04 -14.90 1.08
CA ASN A 75 -20.93 -16.35 1.00
C ASN A 75 -19.81 -16.86 1.93
N HIS A 76 -19.92 -16.64 3.24
CA HIS A 76 -19.01 -17.28 4.19
C HIS A 76 -19.33 -18.77 4.16
N LEU A 77 -18.41 -19.56 3.62
CA LEU A 77 -18.69 -20.96 3.41
C LEU A 77 -18.90 -21.64 4.77
N PHE A 78 -20.12 -22.09 5.03
CA PHE A 78 -20.45 -22.99 6.15
C PHE A 78 -21.37 -24.08 5.58
N LEU A 79 -20.89 -24.77 4.54
CA LEU A 79 -21.68 -25.78 3.82
C LEU A 79 -21.97 -26.95 4.75
N LEU A 80 -23.22 -27.05 5.17
CA LEU A 80 -23.76 -28.25 5.79
C LEU A 80 -24.71 -28.89 4.79
N GLY A 81 -24.50 -30.18 4.52
CA GLY A 81 -25.45 -30.99 3.78
C GLY A 81 -26.56 -31.43 4.71
N ILE A 82 -27.70 -30.74 4.72
CA ILE A 82 -28.93 -31.27 5.33
C ILE A 82 -29.72 -31.93 4.21
N ASN A 83 -29.89 -33.25 4.28
CA ASN A 83 -30.50 -34.06 3.20
C ASN A 83 -29.86 -33.80 1.82
N ASN A 84 -28.52 -33.79 1.74
CA ASN A 84 -27.73 -33.44 0.54
C ASN A 84 -27.92 -32.00 -0.01
N THR A 85 -28.64 -31.12 0.70
CA THR A 85 -28.79 -29.71 0.31
C THR A 85 -27.77 -28.87 1.06
N PRO A 86 -26.88 -28.15 0.36
CA PRO A 86 -25.96 -27.21 1.00
C PRO A 86 -26.72 -26.01 1.58
N VAL A 87 -26.50 -25.72 2.86
CA VAL A 87 -27.06 -24.55 3.54
C VAL A 87 -25.91 -23.67 4.01
N ASP A 88 -25.96 -22.37 3.69
CA ASP A 88 -25.05 -21.37 4.23
C ASP A 88 -25.63 -20.81 5.53
N LEU A 89 -25.05 -21.18 6.67
CA LEU A 89 -25.52 -20.71 7.98
C LEU A 89 -25.29 -19.20 8.17
N VAL A 90 -24.27 -18.66 7.50
CA VAL A 90 -23.93 -17.23 7.45
C VAL A 90 -23.67 -16.84 6.00
N ASP A 91 -24.67 -16.24 5.36
CA ASP A 91 -24.60 -15.84 3.94
C ASP A 91 -23.79 -14.54 3.79
N LYS A 92 -24.26 -13.46 4.41
CA LYS A 92 -23.68 -12.11 4.20
C LYS A 92 -23.48 -11.41 5.52
N ILE A 93 -22.35 -10.72 5.65
CA ILE A 93 -22.06 -9.83 6.77
C ILE A 93 -21.63 -8.46 6.23
N PHE A 94 -22.20 -7.41 6.81
CA PHE A 94 -21.79 -6.03 6.63
C PHE A 94 -21.40 -5.45 7.99
N THR A 95 -20.11 -5.15 8.16
CA THR A 95 -19.50 -4.77 9.43
C THR A 95 -18.89 -3.38 9.33
N THR A 96 -19.23 -2.51 10.28
CA THR A 96 -18.51 -1.28 10.54
C THR A 96 -17.55 -1.50 11.70
N THR A 97 -16.25 -1.40 11.46
CA THR A 97 -15.24 -1.44 12.53
C THR A 97 -14.74 -0.03 12.83
N LEU A 98 -14.85 0.36 14.09
CA LEU A 98 -14.24 1.57 14.61
C LEU A 98 -12.91 1.22 15.27
N THR A 99 -11.83 1.89 14.86
CA THR A 99 -10.50 1.71 15.45
C THR A 99 -10.01 3.05 16.00
N ALA A 100 -9.48 3.02 17.22
CA ALA A 100 -8.82 4.15 17.84
C ALA A 100 -7.48 3.70 18.41
N SER A 101 -6.42 4.45 18.12
CA SER A 101 -5.06 4.11 18.57
C SER A 101 -4.32 5.34 19.07
N LEU A 102 -3.39 5.10 20.00
CA LEU A 102 -2.59 6.09 20.69
C LEU A 102 -1.14 5.60 20.76
N GLY A 103 -0.21 6.40 20.23
CA GLY A 103 1.21 6.21 20.50
C GLY A 103 1.49 6.63 21.95
N ILE A 104 1.86 5.68 22.80
CA ILE A 104 2.12 5.94 24.22
C ILE A 104 3.52 6.57 24.35
N ASN A 105 4.49 5.97 23.67
CA ASN A 105 5.85 6.46 23.51
C ASN A 105 6.38 6.00 22.15
N ASP A 106 7.66 6.22 21.85
CA ASP A 106 8.24 5.85 20.56
C ASP A 106 8.48 4.33 20.40
N SER A 107 8.20 3.54 21.44
CA SER A 107 8.37 2.08 21.48
C SER A 107 7.05 1.32 21.65
N MET A 108 5.93 2.00 21.87
CA MET A 108 4.65 1.38 22.18
C MET A 108 3.44 2.14 21.61
N THR A 109 2.56 1.41 20.92
CA THR A 109 1.26 1.89 20.44
C THR A 109 0.15 1.04 21.04
N PHE A 110 -0.88 1.67 21.60
CA PHE A 110 -2.10 1.00 22.06
C PHE A 110 -3.22 1.21 21.04
N SER A 111 -4.06 0.20 20.85
CA SER A 111 -5.23 0.26 19.97
C SER A 111 -6.46 -0.38 20.61
N MET A 112 -7.62 0.10 20.18
CA MET A 112 -8.93 -0.45 20.50
C MET A 112 -9.76 -0.51 19.23
N GLU A 113 -10.45 -1.62 19.01
CA GLU A 113 -11.27 -1.88 17.84
C GLU A 113 -12.65 -2.42 18.27
N THR A 114 -13.71 -1.85 17.71
CA THR A 114 -15.09 -2.30 17.97
C THR A 114 -15.81 -2.55 16.65
N PRO A 115 -16.14 -3.82 16.33
CA PRO A 115 -16.95 -4.17 15.17
C PRO A 115 -18.45 -4.04 15.48
N PHE A 116 -19.20 -3.46 14.55
CA PHE A 116 -20.64 -3.35 14.54
C PHE A 116 -21.18 -4.02 13.28
N HIS A 117 -21.78 -5.19 13.43
CA HIS A 117 -22.45 -5.91 12.35
C HIS A 117 -23.81 -5.27 12.10
N LEU A 118 -23.89 -4.38 11.11
CA LEU A 118 -25.11 -3.62 10.80
C LEU A 118 -26.13 -4.42 9.99
N TYR A 119 -25.65 -5.47 9.32
CA TYR A 119 -26.47 -6.44 8.61
C TYR A 119 -25.72 -7.77 8.58
N ALA A 120 -26.34 -8.82 9.10
CA ALA A 120 -25.93 -10.18 8.87
C ALA A 120 -27.14 -11.00 8.41
N ARG A 121 -26.98 -11.78 7.35
CA ARG A 121 -27.99 -12.73 6.87
C ARG A 121 -27.54 -14.13 7.25
N GLU A 122 -28.35 -14.78 8.07
CA GLU A 122 -28.06 -16.07 8.70
C GLU A 122 -29.24 -17.03 8.44
N ALA A 123 -29.06 -18.30 8.79
CA ALA A 123 -30.13 -19.29 8.78
C ALA A 123 -30.20 -20.00 10.14
N ASP A 124 -31.42 -20.34 10.56
CA ASP A 124 -31.61 -21.24 11.70
C ASP A 124 -31.30 -22.68 11.27
N PHE A 125 -30.40 -23.35 11.99
CA PHE A 125 -29.92 -24.67 11.61
C PHE A 125 -31.02 -25.74 11.59
N ASN A 126 -32.03 -25.63 12.47
CA ASN A 126 -33.08 -26.63 12.61
C ASN A 126 -34.19 -26.47 11.56
N THR A 127 -34.52 -25.22 11.22
CA THR A 127 -35.65 -24.87 10.35
C THR A 127 -35.24 -24.46 8.95
N LEU A 128 -33.96 -24.16 8.73
CA LEU A 128 -33.39 -23.57 7.51
C LEU A 128 -33.99 -22.21 7.13
N ALA A 129 -34.79 -21.62 8.03
CA ALA A 129 -35.42 -20.34 7.79
C ALA A 129 -34.34 -19.24 7.83
N PRO A 130 -34.20 -18.44 6.76
CA PRO A 130 -33.26 -17.34 6.76
C PRO A 130 -33.77 -16.22 7.66
N PHE A 131 -32.85 -15.54 8.33
CA PHE A 131 -33.14 -14.34 9.10
C PHE A 131 -32.04 -13.29 8.96
N THR A 132 -32.36 -12.07 9.38
CA THR A 132 -31.41 -10.96 9.40
C THR A 132 -31.18 -10.47 10.81
N THR A 133 -29.93 -10.18 11.14
CA THR A 133 -29.57 -9.74 12.48
C THR A 133 -28.61 -8.56 12.46
N ARG A 134 -28.50 -7.92 13.61
CA ARG A 134 -27.52 -6.88 13.93
C ARG A 134 -26.88 -7.24 15.25
N SER A 135 -25.57 -7.03 15.37
CA SER A 135 -24.84 -7.31 16.61
C SER A 135 -23.65 -6.39 16.74
N VAL A 136 -23.28 -6.06 17.97
CA VAL A 136 -21.89 -5.68 18.26
C VAL A 136 -21.08 -6.98 18.20
N GLY A 137 -19.86 -6.93 17.68
CA GLY A 137 -18.94 -8.06 17.76
C GLY A 137 -18.01 -7.96 18.96
N ASP A 138 -16.94 -8.73 18.94
CA ASP A 138 -15.98 -8.75 20.05
C ASP A 138 -15.11 -7.48 20.04
N LEU A 139 -15.11 -6.76 21.17
CA LEU A 139 -14.20 -5.65 21.41
C LEU A 139 -12.77 -6.18 21.41
N ARG A 140 -11.88 -5.59 20.63
CA ARG A 140 -10.48 -6.00 20.55
C ARG A 140 -9.57 -4.89 21.05
N MET A 141 -8.61 -5.23 21.90
CA MET A 141 -7.54 -4.34 22.31
C MET A 141 -6.21 -4.85 21.78
N GLY A 142 -5.31 -3.93 21.44
CA GLY A 142 -3.99 -4.24 20.90
C GLY A 142 -2.89 -3.40 21.55
N MET A 143 -1.71 -3.98 21.67
CA MET A 143 -0.50 -3.30 22.10
C MET A 143 0.67 -3.72 21.21
N LYS A 144 1.18 -2.76 20.43
CA LYS A 144 2.28 -2.96 19.48
C LYS A 144 3.58 -2.40 20.06
N PHE A 145 4.63 -3.19 19.99
CA PHE A 145 5.97 -2.89 20.47
C PHE A 145 6.96 -2.88 19.33
N ASN A 146 7.88 -1.92 19.34
CA ASN A 146 8.99 -1.87 18.40
C ASN A 146 10.13 -2.78 18.88
N LEU A 147 10.55 -3.75 18.06
CA LEU A 147 11.73 -4.57 18.33
C LEU A 147 12.94 -4.05 17.57
N LEU A 148 12.74 -3.61 16.32
CA LEU A 148 13.78 -3.03 15.48
C LEU A 148 13.18 -1.87 14.69
N THR A 149 13.72 -0.66 14.90
CA THR A 149 13.35 0.49 14.07
C THR A 149 13.92 0.29 12.67
N GLU A 150 13.08 0.47 11.67
CA GLU A 150 13.50 0.45 10.29
C GLU A 150 14.57 1.52 9.99
N THR A 151 15.55 1.14 9.19
CA THR A 151 16.58 2.04 8.64
C THR A 151 16.76 1.77 7.15
N GLU A 152 17.58 2.56 6.46
CA GLU A 152 17.90 2.30 5.04
C GLU A 152 18.41 0.85 4.81
N LYS A 153 19.18 0.32 5.77
CA LYS A 153 19.81 -1.01 5.66
C LYS A 153 18.96 -2.12 6.29
N ALA A 154 18.21 -1.85 7.35
CA ALA A 154 17.49 -2.88 8.12
C ALA A 154 15.97 -2.72 8.04
N PRO A 155 15.21 -3.83 7.91
CA PRO A 155 13.75 -3.78 7.99
C PRO A 155 13.29 -3.39 9.39
N GLY A 156 12.07 -2.86 9.50
CA GLY A 156 11.41 -2.70 10.78
C GLY A 156 10.86 -4.03 11.29
N VAL A 157 10.94 -4.25 12.60
CA VAL A 157 10.37 -5.43 13.27
C VAL A 157 9.56 -4.97 14.47
N ALA A 158 8.34 -5.47 14.58
CA ALA A 158 7.44 -5.18 15.69
C ALA A 158 6.75 -6.44 16.20
N LEU A 159 6.24 -6.36 17.44
CA LEU A 159 5.45 -7.40 18.08
C LEU A 159 4.11 -6.81 18.49
N LEU A 160 3.01 -7.47 18.15
CA LEU A 160 1.65 -7.03 18.46
C LEU A 160 0.97 -8.07 19.34
N PHE A 161 0.63 -7.68 20.56
CA PHE A 161 -0.24 -8.45 21.46
C PHE A 161 -1.66 -7.96 21.29
N THR A 162 -2.61 -8.86 21.11
CA THR A 162 -4.03 -8.51 21.04
C THR A 162 -4.87 -9.38 21.94
N ASN A 163 -6.03 -8.87 22.33
CA ASN A 163 -7.00 -9.60 23.10
C ASN A 163 -8.40 -9.18 22.67
N SER A 164 -9.21 -10.16 22.26
CA SER A 164 -10.63 -9.97 21.96
C SER A 164 -11.46 -10.33 23.19
N PHE A 165 -12.37 -9.45 23.58
CA PHE A 165 -13.28 -9.63 24.70
C PHE A 165 -14.65 -10.10 24.18
N PRO A 166 -15.31 -11.04 24.88
CA PRO A 166 -16.55 -11.68 24.42
C PRO A 166 -17.77 -10.77 24.58
N THR A 167 -17.79 -9.67 23.82
CA THR A 167 -18.90 -8.72 23.76
C THR A 167 -19.86 -9.00 22.62
N GLY A 168 -19.48 -9.87 21.68
CA GLY A 168 -20.30 -10.28 20.55
C GLY A 168 -21.28 -11.40 20.86
N ASN A 169 -21.98 -11.86 19.82
CA ASN A 169 -23.01 -12.91 19.96
C ASN A 169 -22.56 -14.21 19.30
N GLU A 170 -22.18 -15.18 20.14
CA GLU A 170 -21.71 -16.50 19.70
C GLU A 170 -22.79 -17.33 18.98
N SER A 171 -24.05 -17.25 19.42
CA SER A 171 -25.18 -17.96 18.79
C SER A 171 -25.56 -17.43 17.40
N LYS A 172 -24.87 -16.38 16.94
CA LYS A 172 -25.00 -15.77 15.62
C LYS A 172 -23.68 -15.81 14.83
N PHE A 173 -22.63 -16.44 15.35
CA PHE A 173 -21.29 -16.43 14.73
C PHE A 173 -20.67 -15.02 14.57
N LEU A 174 -21.17 -14.04 15.34
CA LEU A 174 -20.75 -12.64 15.33
C LEU A 174 -19.95 -12.28 16.59
N GLY A 175 -19.32 -13.27 17.22
CA GLY A 175 -18.57 -13.10 18.45
C GLY A 175 -18.14 -14.42 19.06
N THR A 176 -17.47 -14.33 20.21
CA THR A 176 -17.00 -15.47 20.99
C THR A 176 -17.56 -15.42 22.41
N SER A 177 -17.57 -16.56 23.10
CA SER A 177 -17.99 -16.65 24.52
C SER A 177 -16.87 -16.41 25.52
N HIS A 178 -15.62 -16.35 25.04
CA HIS A 178 -14.43 -16.26 25.88
C HIS A 178 -13.45 -15.24 25.33
N MET A 179 -12.50 -14.81 26.16
CA MET A 179 -11.42 -13.96 25.69
C MET A 179 -10.52 -14.73 24.72
N VAL A 180 -10.12 -14.08 23.63
CA VAL A 180 -9.24 -14.65 22.61
C VAL A 180 -7.93 -13.85 22.57
N PRO A 181 -6.88 -14.30 23.27
CA PRO A 181 -5.58 -13.67 23.18
C PRO A 181 -4.93 -14.00 21.83
N GLY A 182 -4.05 -13.12 21.38
CA GLY A 182 -3.25 -13.33 20.18
C GLY A 182 -1.93 -12.59 20.23
N LEU A 183 -0.96 -13.09 19.48
CA LEU A 183 0.39 -12.56 19.36
C LEU A 183 0.80 -12.58 17.89
N GLU A 184 1.34 -11.47 17.39
CA GLU A 184 1.74 -11.34 15.99
C GLU A 184 3.13 -10.68 15.89
N GLY A 185 4.07 -11.37 15.24
CA GLY A 185 5.32 -10.79 14.77
C GLY A 185 5.13 -10.10 13.42
N ILE A 186 5.69 -8.91 13.28
CA ILE A 186 5.53 -8.06 12.12
C ILE A 186 6.92 -7.68 11.61
N VAL A 187 7.16 -7.86 10.32
CA VAL A 187 8.36 -7.37 9.63
C VAL A 187 7.95 -6.55 8.41
N GLY A 188 8.65 -5.46 8.12
CA GLY A 188 8.35 -4.68 6.92
C GLY A 188 9.44 -3.71 6.56
N LYS A 189 9.34 -3.16 5.35
CA LYS A 189 10.28 -2.20 4.81
C LYS A 189 9.61 -1.30 3.78
N ASP A 190 9.84 -0.01 3.91
CA ASP A 190 9.53 1.01 2.91
C ASP A 190 10.75 1.15 1.99
N LEU A 191 10.56 0.82 0.72
CA LEU A 191 11.55 1.02 -0.33
C LEU A 191 11.10 2.19 -1.20
N ALA A 192 12.01 2.72 -2.03
CA ALA A 192 11.73 3.88 -2.87
C ALA A 192 10.54 3.70 -3.82
N LEU A 193 10.31 2.46 -4.30
CA LEU A 193 9.28 2.14 -5.29
C LEU A 193 8.05 1.45 -4.71
N PHE A 194 8.13 0.89 -3.50
CA PHE A 194 7.03 0.17 -2.87
C PHE A 194 7.33 -0.09 -1.39
N SER A 195 6.28 -0.33 -0.60
CA SER A 195 6.38 -0.82 0.78
C SER A 195 5.93 -2.27 0.85
N LEU A 196 6.55 -3.05 1.74
CA LEU A 196 6.15 -4.41 2.07
C LEU A 196 5.99 -4.60 3.58
N ALA A 197 5.05 -5.45 3.96
CA ALA A 197 5.00 -6.03 5.29
C ALA A 197 4.61 -7.51 5.24
N ALA A 198 5.04 -8.25 6.25
CA ALA A 198 4.64 -9.62 6.50
C ALA A 198 4.39 -9.81 8.00
N ASN A 199 3.34 -10.56 8.30
CA ASN A 199 2.80 -10.76 9.63
C ASN A 199 2.66 -12.26 9.84
N ILE A 200 3.10 -12.74 10.99
CA ILE A 200 2.90 -14.12 11.43
C ILE A 200 2.48 -14.10 12.88
N GLY A 201 1.45 -14.85 13.24
CA GLY A 201 0.91 -14.80 14.57
C GLY A 201 0.23 -16.06 15.01
N MET A 202 -0.25 -16.03 16.24
CA MET A 202 -1.05 -17.06 16.86
C MET A 202 -2.27 -16.44 17.53
N ARG A 203 -3.39 -17.15 17.49
CA ARG A 203 -4.62 -16.82 18.22
C ARG A 203 -5.05 -18.06 18.99
N PHE A 204 -5.58 -17.84 20.18
CA PHE A 204 -5.99 -18.92 21.09
C PHE A 204 -7.50 -18.81 21.36
N PRO A 205 -8.36 -19.10 20.38
CA PRO A 205 -9.80 -19.16 20.60
C PRO A 205 -10.15 -20.34 21.51
N GLN A 206 -11.34 -20.31 22.11
CA GLN A 206 -11.83 -21.47 22.86
C GLN A 206 -11.97 -22.68 21.92
N GLN A 207 -11.34 -23.79 22.31
CA GLN A 207 -11.51 -25.07 21.64
C GLN A 207 -12.96 -25.54 21.69
N LYS A 208 -13.56 -25.80 20.52
CA LYS A 208 -14.93 -26.32 20.44
C LYS A 208 -15.19 -27.08 19.16
N ASN A 209 -16.07 -28.07 19.24
CA ASN A 209 -16.63 -28.73 18.07
C ASN A 209 -17.98 -28.10 17.73
N VAL A 210 -18.07 -27.49 16.55
CA VAL A 210 -19.34 -26.97 16.02
C VAL A 210 -19.64 -27.74 14.75
N LEU A 211 -20.69 -28.56 14.79
CA LEU A 211 -21.18 -29.30 13.62
C LEU A 211 -20.10 -30.18 12.98
N GLY A 212 -19.27 -30.83 13.79
CA GLY A 212 -18.19 -31.71 13.34
C GLY A 212 -16.88 -30.99 13.01
N ILE A 213 -16.86 -29.66 13.02
CA ILE A 213 -15.66 -28.85 12.80
C ILE A 213 -15.05 -28.50 14.15
N ASN A 214 -13.78 -28.85 14.37
CA ASN A 214 -13.06 -28.45 15.57
C ASN A 214 -12.41 -27.09 15.31
N PHE A 215 -12.81 -26.09 16.07
CA PHE A 215 -12.08 -24.83 16.15
C PHE A 215 -11.03 -24.96 17.25
N ASP A 216 -9.78 -24.67 16.91
CA ASP A 216 -8.62 -24.78 17.80
C ASP A 216 -7.71 -23.55 17.65
N ASP A 217 -6.57 -23.55 18.32
CA ASP A 217 -5.48 -22.60 18.17
C ASP A 217 -5.14 -22.38 16.69
N GLN A 218 -4.93 -21.12 16.32
CA GLN A 218 -4.75 -20.71 14.93
C GLN A 218 -3.40 -20.05 14.75
N ILE A 219 -2.61 -20.50 13.77
CA ILE A 219 -1.47 -19.74 13.25
C ILE A 219 -1.99 -18.81 12.16
N THR A 220 -1.87 -17.51 12.36
CA THR A 220 -2.24 -16.49 11.39
C THR A 220 -1.03 -16.06 10.56
N TYR A 221 -1.27 -15.69 9.32
CA TYR A 221 -0.25 -15.11 8.46
C TYR A 221 -0.85 -14.08 7.51
N GLY A 222 -0.03 -13.15 7.06
CA GLY A 222 -0.41 -12.21 6.02
C GLY A 222 0.77 -11.46 5.45
N SER A 223 0.62 -10.94 4.24
CA SER A 223 1.60 -10.07 3.61
C SER A 223 0.89 -9.00 2.80
N GLY A 224 1.43 -7.78 2.85
CA GLY A 224 0.90 -6.61 2.17
C GLY A 224 1.97 -5.93 1.34
N ILE A 225 1.57 -5.38 0.19
CA ILE A 225 2.37 -4.52 -0.67
C ILE A 225 1.63 -3.22 -0.96
N LYS A 226 2.37 -2.11 -0.98
CA LYS A 226 1.86 -0.77 -1.31
C LYS A 226 2.77 -0.17 -2.36
N ILE A 227 2.20 0.20 -3.50
CA ILE A 227 2.94 0.77 -4.62
C ILE A 227 2.44 2.20 -4.83
N PRO A 228 3.24 3.25 -4.55
CA PRO A 228 2.86 4.63 -4.83
C PRO A 228 2.70 4.85 -6.34
N PHE A 229 1.56 5.37 -6.75
CA PHE A 229 1.23 5.64 -8.15
C PHE A 229 1.63 7.07 -8.55
N GLY A 230 2.91 7.38 -8.32
CA GLY A 230 3.46 8.73 -8.33
C GLY A 230 3.44 9.47 -9.69
N PHE A 231 3.17 8.78 -10.79
CA PHE A 231 3.01 9.41 -12.12
C PHE A 231 1.73 10.26 -12.21
N PHE A 232 0.63 9.82 -11.58
CA PHE A 232 -0.63 10.57 -11.57
C PHE A 232 -0.78 11.41 -10.30
N ASP A 233 -0.45 10.82 -9.15
CA ASP A 233 -0.61 11.50 -7.87
C ASP A 233 0.29 10.85 -6.80
N PRO A 234 1.22 11.61 -6.18
CA PRO A 234 2.14 11.06 -5.18
C PRO A 234 1.45 10.59 -3.89
N MET A 235 0.18 10.95 -3.68
CA MET A 235 -0.61 10.52 -2.52
C MET A 235 -1.57 9.37 -2.87
N LEU A 236 -1.58 8.89 -4.11
CA LEU A 236 -2.35 7.72 -4.51
C LEU A 236 -1.42 6.50 -4.52
N SER A 237 -1.88 5.39 -3.94
CA SER A 237 -1.16 4.12 -3.92
C SER A 237 -2.09 2.97 -4.27
N VAL A 238 -1.53 1.93 -4.89
CA VAL A 238 -2.19 0.63 -5.05
C VAL A 238 -1.78 -0.25 -3.88
N LEU A 239 -2.74 -0.95 -3.29
CA LEU A 239 -2.54 -1.89 -2.20
C LEU A 239 -2.87 -3.31 -2.67
N GLY A 240 -2.07 -4.29 -2.25
CA GLY A 240 -2.38 -5.71 -2.39
C GLY A 240 -2.07 -6.44 -1.09
N GLU A 241 -2.91 -7.40 -0.71
CA GLU A 241 -2.76 -8.21 0.48
C GLU A 241 -3.13 -9.67 0.21
N ILE A 242 -2.40 -10.57 0.86
CA ILE A 242 -2.80 -11.95 1.09
C ILE A 242 -2.79 -12.23 2.58
N ARG A 243 -3.79 -12.95 3.08
CA ARG A 243 -3.94 -13.24 4.51
C ARG A 243 -4.62 -14.58 4.72
N GLY A 244 -4.35 -15.21 5.84
CA GLY A 244 -4.98 -16.48 6.17
C GLY A 244 -4.66 -16.95 7.57
N HIS A 245 -5.18 -18.12 7.89
CA HIS A 245 -4.79 -18.85 9.08
C HIS A 245 -4.85 -20.35 8.83
N LEU A 246 -4.27 -21.12 9.73
CA LEU A 246 -4.34 -22.57 9.77
C LEU A 246 -4.37 -23.06 11.21
N GLU A 247 -4.91 -24.25 11.42
CA GLU A 247 -4.97 -24.92 12.72
C GLU A 247 -3.81 -25.94 12.80
N PRO A 248 -2.83 -25.78 13.71
CA PRO A 248 -1.64 -26.63 13.75
C PRO A 248 -1.94 -28.11 13.95
N ASN A 249 -2.99 -28.41 14.72
CA ASN A 249 -3.39 -29.77 15.07
C ASN A 249 -4.24 -30.44 13.98
N GLN A 250 -4.81 -29.68 13.04
CA GLN A 250 -5.71 -30.16 12.00
C GLN A 250 -5.52 -29.37 10.70
N VAL A 251 -4.39 -29.59 10.02
CA VAL A 251 -4.11 -28.93 8.73
C VAL A 251 -4.97 -29.55 7.63
N GLN A 252 -6.16 -28.98 7.41
CA GLN A 252 -7.05 -29.33 6.32
C GLN A 252 -7.33 -28.11 5.45
N ILE A 253 -7.46 -28.31 4.13
CA ILE A 253 -7.75 -27.21 3.20
C ILE A 253 -9.07 -26.50 3.56
N VAL A 254 -10.01 -27.23 4.17
CA VAL A 254 -11.34 -26.72 4.56
C VAL A 254 -11.27 -25.83 5.82
N THR A 255 -10.23 -25.93 6.65
CA THR A 255 -10.06 -25.13 7.88
C THR A 255 -8.96 -24.07 7.77
N ALA A 256 -8.30 -23.96 6.61
CA ALA A 256 -7.17 -23.04 6.41
C ALA A 256 -7.51 -21.96 5.37
N PRO A 257 -8.31 -20.93 5.72
CA PRO A 257 -8.73 -19.92 4.75
C PRO A 257 -7.58 -19.05 4.29
N VAL A 258 -7.53 -18.82 2.98
CA VAL A 258 -6.61 -17.90 2.30
C VAL A 258 -7.44 -16.86 1.57
N GLU A 259 -7.20 -15.59 1.86
CA GLU A 259 -7.92 -14.47 1.29
C GLU A 259 -6.96 -13.51 0.61
N PHE A 260 -7.32 -13.04 -0.58
CA PHE A 260 -6.60 -11.98 -1.29
C PHE A 260 -7.45 -10.71 -1.34
N THR A 261 -6.83 -9.54 -1.21
CA THR A 261 -7.50 -8.24 -1.35
C THR A 261 -6.60 -7.28 -2.10
N THR A 262 -7.18 -6.50 -3.01
CA THR A 262 -6.46 -5.45 -3.73
C THR A 262 -7.30 -4.17 -3.78
N GLY A 263 -6.66 -3.02 -3.90
CA GLY A 263 -7.38 -1.77 -3.99
C GLY A 263 -6.51 -0.54 -4.05
N LEU A 264 -7.12 0.60 -3.72
CA LEU A 264 -6.50 1.90 -3.78
C LEU A 264 -6.49 2.55 -2.41
N GLN A 265 -5.44 3.31 -2.15
CA GLN A 265 -5.28 4.18 -1.00
C GLN A 265 -4.98 5.59 -1.48
N LYS A 266 -5.74 6.55 -0.96
CA LYS A 266 -5.54 7.97 -1.20
C LYS A 266 -5.26 8.67 0.12
N GLU A 267 -4.05 9.19 0.25
CA GLU A 267 -3.67 10.08 1.34
C GLU A 267 -4.05 11.52 0.99
N PHE A 268 -4.41 12.30 2.01
CA PHE A 268 -4.74 13.72 1.87
C PHE A 268 -3.86 14.55 2.80
N ARG A 269 -3.51 15.76 2.36
CA ARG A 269 -2.72 16.74 3.16
C ARG A 269 -3.32 17.10 4.52
N SER A 270 -4.61 16.81 4.72
CA SER A 270 -5.32 16.98 5.99
C SER A 270 -4.91 15.96 7.06
N GLY A 271 -4.19 14.88 6.69
CA GLY A 271 -3.96 13.71 7.54
C GLY A 271 -5.10 12.68 7.44
N LEU A 272 -6.03 12.87 6.50
CA LEU A 272 -7.02 11.86 6.15
C LEU A 272 -6.41 10.85 5.17
N THR A 273 -6.84 9.60 5.28
CA THR A 273 -6.54 8.55 4.32
C THR A 273 -7.83 7.81 4.01
N ALA A 274 -8.14 7.66 2.72
CA ALA A 274 -9.26 6.87 2.25
C ALA A 274 -8.75 5.64 1.50
N ASN A 275 -9.26 4.46 1.84
CA ASN A 275 -8.95 3.22 1.15
C ASN A 275 -10.23 2.61 0.59
N ALA A 276 -10.15 1.99 -0.58
CA ALA A 276 -11.20 1.16 -1.13
C ALA A 276 -10.56 -0.11 -1.70
N GLY A 277 -11.12 -1.27 -1.39
CA GLY A 277 -10.56 -2.56 -1.80
C GLY A 277 -11.64 -3.59 -2.10
N VAL A 278 -11.29 -4.54 -2.95
CA VAL A 278 -12.08 -5.72 -3.27
C VAL A 278 -11.19 -6.95 -3.16
N GLY A 279 -11.79 -8.07 -2.79
CA GLY A 279 -11.06 -9.29 -2.53
C GLY A 279 -11.98 -10.49 -2.46
N GLY A 280 -11.43 -11.59 -1.98
CA GLY A 280 -12.17 -12.81 -1.76
C GLY A 280 -11.27 -13.98 -1.49
N ALA A 281 -11.93 -15.10 -1.21
CA ALA A 281 -11.32 -16.37 -0.94
C ALA A 281 -10.51 -16.90 -2.13
N TRP A 282 -9.27 -17.32 -1.85
CA TRP A 282 -8.49 -18.16 -2.76
C TRP A 282 -8.93 -19.63 -2.69
N ASN A 283 -9.47 -20.06 -1.55
CA ASN A 283 -9.94 -21.42 -1.32
C ASN A 283 -11.31 -21.47 -0.63
N ASN A 284 -11.99 -22.60 -0.75
CA ASN A 284 -13.30 -22.85 -0.15
C ASN A 284 -13.20 -23.30 1.32
N ALA A 285 -12.39 -22.62 2.12
CA ALA A 285 -12.30 -22.89 3.55
C ALA A 285 -13.45 -22.24 4.32
N ILE A 286 -13.77 -22.79 5.48
CA ILE A 286 -14.84 -22.32 6.35
C ILE A 286 -14.55 -20.89 6.83
N GLY A 287 -15.58 -20.04 6.80
CA GLY A 287 -15.49 -18.64 7.20
C GLY A 287 -14.65 -17.76 6.25
N ASN A 288 -14.19 -18.30 5.12
CA ASN A 288 -13.59 -17.50 4.05
C ASN A 288 -14.69 -16.90 3.17
N PRO A 289 -14.83 -15.58 3.05
CA PRO A 289 -15.83 -15.00 2.17
C PRO A 289 -15.42 -15.14 0.71
N ARG A 290 -16.31 -15.63 -0.14
CA ARG A 290 -16.06 -15.70 -1.59
C ARG A 290 -15.84 -14.32 -2.21
N ILE A 291 -16.51 -13.31 -1.66
CA ILE A 291 -16.36 -11.91 -2.09
C ILE A 291 -16.20 -11.02 -0.87
N ARG A 292 -15.23 -10.10 -0.92
CA ARG A 292 -15.03 -9.06 0.07
C ARG A 292 -14.98 -7.69 -0.59
N GLY A 293 -15.68 -6.72 0.01
CA GLY A 293 -15.55 -5.31 -0.30
C GLY A 293 -15.12 -4.55 0.95
N LEU A 294 -14.24 -3.57 0.79
CA LEU A 294 -13.70 -2.75 1.88
C LEU A 294 -13.74 -1.27 1.50
N ILE A 295 -14.24 -0.43 2.39
CA ILE A 295 -14.09 1.02 2.31
C ILE A 295 -13.65 1.52 3.68
N THR A 296 -12.56 2.27 3.73
CA THR A 296 -11.99 2.75 4.98
C THR A 296 -11.70 4.23 4.90
N ILE A 297 -12.04 4.96 5.95
CA ILE A 297 -11.60 6.35 6.14
C ILE A 297 -10.85 6.39 7.46
N SER A 298 -9.69 7.02 7.46
CA SER A 298 -8.90 7.19 8.67
C SER A 298 -8.27 8.57 8.77
N PHE A 299 -7.89 8.95 9.99
CA PHE A 299 -7.35 10.25 10.33
C PHE A 299 -6.16 10.09 11.28
N SER A 300 -5.02 10.68 10.91
CA SER A 300 -3.83 10.81 11.75
C SER A 300 -3.32 12.27 11.75
N PRO A 301 -3.46 13.03 12.84
CA PRO A 301 -3.14 14.46 12.86
C PRO A 301 -1.64 14.79 12.78
N VAL A 302 -0.75 13.84 13.08
CA VAL A 302 0.69 14.11 13.31
C VAL A 302 1.61 13.58 12.20
N TRP A 303 1.14 12.64 11.36
CA TRP A 303 1.88 12.15 10.19
C TRP A 303 2.26 13.26 9.20
N LYS A 304 1.54 14.39 9.25
CA LYS A 304 1.77 15.63 8.48
C LYS A 304 3.22 16.14 8.52
N LYS A 305 3.97 15.93 9.61
CA LYS A 305 5.35 16.46 9.75
C LYS A 305 6.41 15.62 9.04
N GLU A 306 6.15 14.36 8.71
CA GLU A 306 7.12 13.49 8.03
C GLU A 306 6.93 13.48 6.52
N GLY A 307 5.68 13.46 6.04
CA GLY A 307 5.38 13.62 4.61
C GLY A 307 5.91 14.93 4.02
N GLU A 308 5.82 16.04 4.78
CA GLU A 308 6.36 17.34 4.36
C GLU A 308 7.90 17.37 4.32
N LYS A 309 8.57 16.52 5.12
CA LYS A 309 10.03 16.35 5.06
C LYS A 309 10.45 15.54 3.84
N ILE A 310 9.70 14.48 3.52
CA ILE A 310 9.94 13.64 2.33
C ILE A 310 9.69 14.45 1.06
N GLU A 311 8.60 15.23 0.98
CA GLU A 311 8.30 16.09 -0.17
C GLU A 311 9.37 17.17 -0.36
N LYS A 312 9.89 17.78 0.73
CA LYS A 312 11.02 18.72 0.67
C LYS A 312 12.33 18.05 0.25
N ALA A 313 12.57 16.80 0.65
CA ALA A 313 13.76 16.05 0.26
C ALA A 313 13.72 15.68 -1.23
N LEU A 314 12.59 15.17 -1.72
CA LEU A 314 12.37 14.87 -3.14
C LEU A 314 12.44 16.14 -4.01
N ALA A 315 11.88 17.26 -3.53
CA ALA A 315 11.97 18.53 -4.24
C ALA A 315 13.43 19.01 -4.35
N ARG A 316 14.23 18.87 -3.28
CA ARG A 316 15.67 19.20 -3.30
C ARG A 316 16.46 18.31 -4.26
N GLN A 317 16.21 17.00 -4.27
CA GLN A 317 16.86 16.08 -5.20
C GLN A 317 16.55 16.44 -6.66
N ARG A 318 15.27 16.70 -6.99
CA ARG A 318 14.89 17.16 -8.34
C ARG A 318 15.56 18.47 -8.71
N GLU A 319 15.68 19.41 -7.78
CA GLU A 319 16.35 20.68 -8.03
C GLU A 319 17.86 20.50 -8.29
N GLU A 320 18.50 19.54 -7.61
CA GLU A 320 19.91 19.18 -7.84
C GLU A 320 20.11 18.48 -9.20
N GLU A 321 19.23 17.55 -9.58
CA GLU A 321 19.26 16.89 -10.90
C GLU A 321 19.13 17.93 -12.02
N ILE A 322 18.15 18.84 -11.93
CA ILE A 322 17.96 19.91 -12.92
C ILE A 322 19.20 20.81 -13.00
N LYS A 323 19.85 21.13 -11.87
CA LYS A 323 21.08 21.92 -11.85
C LYS A 323 22.25 21.18 -12.52
N GLN A 324 22.36 19.86 -12.32
CA GLN A 324 23.39 19.04 -12.96
C GLN A 324 23.17 18.96 -14.47
N GLU A 325 21.94 18.69 -14.92
CA GLU A 325 21.59 18.67 -16.34
C GLU A 325 21.87 20.02 -17.02
N ALA A 326 21.49 21.12 -16.37
CA ALA A 326 21.77 22.47 -16.88
C ALA A 326 23.27 22.77 -16.96
N LEU A 327 24.07 22.27 -15.99
CA LEU A 327 25.53 22.41 -16.01
C LEU A 327 26.15 21.59 -17.14
N GLU A 328 25.68 20.37 -17.35
CA GLU A 328 26.13 19.48 -18.41
C GLU A 328 25.79 20.05 -19.80
N GLN A 329 24.59 20.61 -19.97
CA GLN A 329 24.17 21.29 -21.18
C GLN A 329 25.07 22.49 -21.49
N LYS A 330 25.40 23.32 -20.49
CA LYS A 330 26.38 24.42 -20.65
C LYS A 330 27.78 23.94 -21.03
N ARG A 331 28.22 22.78 -20.54
CA ARG A 331 29.50 22.18 -20.95
C ARG A 331 29.45 21.75 -22.42
N ARG A 332 28.40 21.05 -22.83
CA ARG A 332 28.19 20.65 -24.24
C ARG A 332 28.14 21.86 -25.18
N GLU A 333 27.48 22.95 -24.78
CA GLU A 333 27.44 24.18 -25.58
C GLU A 333 28.83 24.83 -25.71
N LYS A 334 29.63 24.86 -24.63
CA LYS A 334 31.01 25.36 -24.68
C LYS A 334 31.91 24.51 -25.57
N GLU A 335 31.80 23.19 -25.48
CA GLU A 335 32.54 22.26 -26.35
C GLU A 335 32.14 22.43 -27.81
N LEU A 336 30.85 22.54 -28.10
CA LEU A 336 30.36 22.79 -29.45
C LEU A 336 30.85 24.14 -30.00
N ALA A 337 30.91 25.17 -29.17
CA ALA A 337 31.45 26.48 -29.56
C ALA A 337 32.97 26.41 -29.83
N ALA A 338 33.72 25.63 -29.05
CA ALA A 338 35.15 25.41 -29.27
C ALA A 338 35.40 24.66 -30.60
N LEU A 339 34.66 23.58 -30.84
CA LEU A 339 34.69 22.82 -32.11
C LEU A 339 34.36 23.69 -33.32
N LYS A 340 33.34 24.56 -33.22
CA LYS A 340 33.01 25.51 -34.29
C LYS A 340 34.16 26.48 -34.59
N ARG A 341 34.85 26.97 -33.55
CA ARG A 341 36.02 27.85 -33.71
C ARG A 341 37.19 27.13 -34.35
N GLU A 342 37.45 25.89 -33.94
CA GLU A 342 38.50 25.05 -34.51
C GLU A 342 38.22 24.72 -35.97
N LYS A 343 36.99 24.30 -36.29
CA LYS A 343 36.55 24.10 -37.67
C LYS A 343 36.75 25.35 -38.53
N HIS A 344 36.38 26.52 -38.01
CA HIS A 344 36.57 27.77 -38.75
C HIS A 344 38.05 28.13 -38.97
N LYS A 345 38.94 27.80 -38.02
CA LYS A 345 40.40 27.95 -38.21
C LYS A 345 40.91 27.01 -39.31
N LEU A 346 40.51 25.74 -39.27
CA LEU A 346 40.89 24.76 -40.28
C LEU A 346 40.37 25.13 -41.67
N GLU A 347 39.15 25.64 -41.78
CA GLU A 347 38.59 26.15 -43.04
C GLU A 347 39.40 27.32 -43.60
N LYS A 348 39.86 28.24 -42.73
CA LYS A 348 40.75 29.34 -43.14
C LYS A 348 42.12 28.86 -43.58
N GLU A 349 42.72 27.92 -42.85
CA GLU A 349 44.01 27.33 -43.22
C GLU A 349 43.92 26.57 -44.55
N LEU A 350 42.83 25.82 -44.77
CA LEU A 350 42.57 25.12 -46.02
C LEU A 350 42.39 26.09 -47.20
N ALA A 351 41.66 27.19 -47.00
CA ALA A 351 41.52 28.24 -48.00
C ALA A 351 42.87 28.87 -48.37
N TYR A 352 43.69 29.18 -47.36
CA TYR A 352 45.04 29.71 -47.56
C TYR A 352 45.97 28.73 -48.30
N GLN A 353 45.90 27.44 -47.98
CA GLN A 353 46.65 26.39 -48.68
C GLN A 353 46.27 26.34 -50.16
N LYS A 354 44.98 26.37 -50.48
CA LYS A 354 44.48 26.36 -51.87
C LYS A 354 44.96 27.58 -52.65
N GLU A 355 44.86 28.78 -52.07
CA GLU A 355 45.34 30.01 -52.70
C GLU A 355 46.85 29.96 -52.97
N ARG A 356 47.64 29.40 -52.04
CA ARG A 356 49.07 29.21 -52.21
C ARG A 356 49.40 28.20 -53.32
N GLU A 357 48.61 27.15 -53.48
CA GLU A 357 48.76 26.19 -54.59
C GLU A 357 48.41 26.81 -55.95
N GLU A 358 47.35 27.62 -56.02
CA GLU A 358 47.00 28.37 -57.24
C GLU A 358 48.10 29.35 -57.65
N LEU A 359 48.65 30.11 -56.70
CA LEU A 359 49.79 31.00 -56.94
C LEU A 359 51.02 30.24 -57.46
N LYS A 360 51.32 29.06 -56.91
CA LYS A 360 52.41 28.21 -57.41
C LYS A 360 52.17 27.72 -58.84
N LYS A 361 50.92 27.37 -59.18
CA LYS A 361 50.55 27.00 -60.56
C LYS A 361 50.72 28.17 -61.52
N GLN A 362 50.24 29.36 -61.14
CA GLN A 362 50.41 30.58 -61.95
C GLN A 362 51.91 30.93 -62.15
N ASP A 363 52.74 30.81 -61.12
CA ASP A 363 54.18 31.05 -61.23
C ASP A 363 54.88 30.02 -62.14
N GLN A 364 54.45 28.75 -62.11
CA GLN A 364 54.92 27.73 -63.04
C GLN A 364 54.49 28.01 -64.48
N GLU A 365 53.24 28.40 -64.71
CA GLU A 365 52.73 28.78 -66.03
C GLU A 365 53.47 30.01 -66.58
N ALA A 366 53.73 31.01 -65.75
CA ALA A 366 54.51 32.19 -66.11
C ALA A 366 55.95 31.84 -66.50
N LYS A 367 56.61 30.92 -65.77
CA LYS A 367 57.93 30.40 -66.13
C LYS A 367 57.93 29.64 -67.45
N GLN A 368 56.95 28.77 -67.68
CA GLN A 368 56.80 28.06 -68.96
C GLN A 368 56.59 29.02 -70.13
N LEU A 369 55.78 30.07 -69.94
CA LEU A 369 55.56 31.10 -70.95
C LEU A 369 56.84 31.91 -71.23
N ALA A 370 57.58 32.30 -70.19
CA ALA A 370 58.85 32.99 -70.32
C ALA A 370 59.90 32.14 -71.05
N ASP A 371 60.00 30.85 -70.75
CA ASP A 371 60.87 29.91 -71.45
C ASP A 371 60.48 29.74 -72.92
N LYS A 372 59.17 29.71 -73.21
CA LYS A 372 58.65 29.66 -74.58
C LYS A 372 59.00 30.92 -75.37
N ILE A 373 58.79 32.11 -74.79
CA ILE A 373 59.18 33.40 -75.39
C ILE A 373 60.69 33.44 -75.65
N LYS A 374 61.50 32.94 -74.71
CA LYS A 374 62.96 32.89 -74.85
C LYS A 374 63.40 31.96 -75.98
N LYS A 375 62.73 30.82 -76.16
CA LYS A 375 62.92 29.91 -77.31
C LYS A 375 62.53 30.57 -78.63
N GLU A 376 61.35 31.17 -78.73
CA GLU A 376 60.89 31.85 -79.94
C GLU A 376 61.82 33.01 -80.33
N LYS A 377 62.32 33.77 -79.34
CA LYS A 377 63.30 34.84 -79.57
C LYS A 377 64.64 34.31 -80.09
N ALA A 378 65.10 33.18 -79.57
CA ALA A 378 66.32 32.52 -80.04
C ALA A 378 66.17 31.93 -81.46
N GLU A 379 64.97 31.49 -81.86
CA GLU A 379 64.68 31.08 -83.23
C GLU A 379 64.63 32.28 -84.20
N LEU A 380 64.05 33.40 -83.78
CA LEU A 380 64.05 34.65 -84.57
C LEU A 380 65.47 35.21 -84.79
N GLU A 381 66.37 35.08 -83.81
CA GLU A 381 67.78 35.47 -83.97
C GLU A 381 68.56 34.55 -84.93
N LYS A 382 68.12 33.31 -85.15
CA LYS A 382 68.72 32.41 -86.15
C LYS A 382 68.24 32.67 -87.59
N LEU A 383 67.16 33.43 -87.75
CA LEU A 383 66.58 33.83 -89.04
C LEU A 383 67.09 35.19 -89.54
N ARG A 384 67.86 35.91 -88.70
CA ARG A 384 68.65 37.10 -89.06
C ARG A 384 70.09 36.70 -89.32
#